data_AF-A0A3D0NP06-F1
#
_entry.id   AF-A0A3D0NP06-F1
#
_cell.length_a   1.000
_cell.length_b   1.000
_cell.length_c   1.000
_cell.angle_alpha   90.00
_cell.angle_beta   90.00
_cell.angle_gamma   90.00
#
_symmetry.space_group_name_H-M   'P 1'
#
loop_
_entity.id
_entity.type
_entity.pdbx_description
1 polymer ?
#
loop_
_entity_poly.entity_id
_entity_poly.type
_entity_poly.pdbx_seq_one_letter_code
_entity_poly.pdbx_strand_id
1 'polypeptide(L)'
;MSSAQATVDLDDTEGLLEADRDGFLRASAQAGAQVRATAAAVDEGALESITGGQRPRTVIWVGARGAAEAAGAMLTAALSGSAAEPLVILSDSPPWVGPLDVLVAAGDD
;
A
#
# COMPACT_ATOMS: atom_id res chain seq x y z
N MET A 1 18.28 14.08 -21.54
CA MET A 1 18.37 15.55 -21.48
C MET A 1 18.53 15.92 -20.02
N SER A 2 19.71 16.40 -19.61
CA SER A 2 19.92 16.86 -18.24
C SER A 2 19.06 18.09 -18.03
N SER A 3 18.08 18.05 -17.13
CA SER A 3 17.37 19.25 -16.72
C SER A 3 18.41 20.22 -16.15
N ALA A 4 18.36 21.47 -16.59
CA ALA A 4 19.09 22.54 -15.92
C ALA A 4 18.67 22.50 -14.43
N GLN A 5 19.62 22.68 -13.52
CA GLN A 5 19.35 22.89 -12.10
C GLN A 5 18.57 24.21 -11.98
N ALA A 6 17.26 24.15 -12.18
CA ALA A 6 16.35 25.19 -11.76
C ALA A 6 16.50 25.25 -10.24
N THR A 7 16.90 26.40 -9.74
CA THR A 7 16.94 26.64 -8.30
C THR A 7 15.50 26.67 -7.84
N VAL A 8 15.01 25.54 -7.30
CA VAL A 8 13.65 25.43 -6.78
C VAL A 8 13.62 26.18 -5.45
N ASP A 9 12.82 27.24 -5.37
CA ASP A 9 12.48 27.88 -4.10
C ASP A 9 11.43 27.00 -3.40
N LEU A 10 11.82 26.37 -2.29
CA LEU A 10 10.93 25.48 -1.54
C LEU A 10 9.99 26.24 -0.60
N ASP A 11 10.24 27.53 -0.37
CA ASP A 11 9.40 28.39 0.47
C ASP A 11 8.25 29.03 -0.33
N ASP A 12 8.36 29.09 -1.66
CA ASP A 12 7.31 29.54 -2.57
C ASP A 12 6.23 28.44 -2.79
N THR A 13 5.29 28.38 -1.85
CA THR A 13 4.20 27.39 -1.91
C THR A 13 3.33 27.53 -3.17
N GLU A 14 3.08 28.75 -3.65
CA GLU A 14 2.24 28.98 -4.84
C GLU A 14 2.96 28.49 -6.09
N GLY A 15 4.24 28.82 -6.26
CA GLY A 15 5.07 28.34 -7.37
C GLY A 15 5.24 26.82 -7.39
N LEU A 16 5.37 26.19 -6.22
CA LEU A 16 5.42 24.73 -6.11
C LEU A 16 4.09 24.07 -6.55
N LEU A 17 2.96 24.63 -6.15
CA LEU A 17 1.64 24.11 -6.53
C LEU A 17 1.34 24.33 -8.02
N GLU A 18 1.76 25.45 -8.60
CA GLU A 18 1.64 25.70 -10.04
C GLU A 18 2.53 24.75 -10.86
N ALA A 19 3.73 24.44 -10.37
CA ALA A 19 4.64 23.50 -11.02
C ALA A 19 4.17 22.03 -10.93
N ASP A 20 3.40 21.68 -9.89
CA ASP A 20 2.90 20.33 -9.63
C ASP A 20 1.65 19.97 -10.47
N ARG A 21 1.80 20.00 -11.80
CA ARG A 21 0.70 19.78 -12.75
C ARG A 21 0.04 18.41 -12.62
N ASP A 22 0.78 17.41 -12.14
CA ASP A 22 0.32 16.04 -11.98
C ASP A 22 -0.13 15.73 -10.54
N GLY A 23 -0.01 16.69 -9.61
CA GLY A 23 -0.46 16.55 -8.22
C GLY A 23 0.42 15.64 -7.35
N PHE A 24 1.68 15.43 -7.72
CA PHE A 24 2.62 14.55 -7.03
C PHE A 24 3.00 15.04 -5.63
N LEU A 25 3.05 16.34 -5.38
CA LEU A 25 3.34 16.88 -4.05
C LEU A 25 2.24 16.48 -3.08
N ARG A 26 0.98 16.71 -3.47
CA ARG A 26 -0.18 16.32 -2.68
C ARG A 26 -0.27 14.81 -2.52
N ALA A 27 -0.15 14.05 -3.61
CA ALA A 27 -0.20 12.58 -3.57
C ALA A 27 0.88 12.00 -2.64
N SER A 28 2.11 12.52 -2.70
CA SER A 28 3.22 12.08 -1.85
C SER A 28 2.99 12.44 -0.38
N ALA A 29 2.49 13.65 -0.10
CA ALA A 29 2.13 14.07 1.25
C ALA A 29 1.02 13.18 1.84
N GLN A 30 -0.01 12.86 1.05
CA GLN A 30 -1.10 11.98 1.45
C GLN A 30 -0.63 10.54 1.67
N ALA A 31 0.21 10.00 0.80
CA ALA A 31 0.79 8.66 0.98
C ALA A 31 1.57 8.56 2.30
N GLY A 32 2.39 9.56 2.63
CA GLY A 32 3.10 9.60 3.91
C GLY A 32 2.16 9.72 5.12
N ALA A 33 1.08 10.51 4.99
CA ALA A 33 0.05 10.59 6.03
C ALA A 33 -0.67 9.25 6.23
N GLN A 34 -1.01 8.55 5.14
CA GLN A 34 -1.65 7.25 5.18
C GLN A 34 -0.77 6.19 5.86
N VAL A 35 0.53 6.16 5.56
CA VAL A 35 1.47 5.25 6.23
C VAL A 35 1.48 5.48 7.74
N ARG A 36 1.55 6.74 8.19
CA ARG A 36 1.53 7.06 9.63
C ARG A 36 0.19 6.72 10.29
N ALA A 37 -0.93 6.98 9.61
CA ALA A 37 -2.26 6.65 10.09
C ALA A 37 -2.45 5.12 10.24
N THR A 38 -2.02 4.35 9.23
CA THR A 38 -2.04 2.89 9.30
C THR A 38 -1.15 2.35 10.41
N ALA A 39 0.07 2.89 10.57
CA ALA A 39 0.97 2.49 11.65
C ALA A 39 0.34 2.75 13.02
N ALA A 40 -0.22 3.94 13.24
CA ALA A 40 -0.92 4.27 14.48
C ALA A 40 -2.11 3.33 14.73
N ALA A 41 -2.93 3.04 13.72
CA ALA A 41 -4.04 2.09 13.85
C ALA A 41 -3.57 0.68 14.23
N VAL A 42 -2.47 0.21 13.65
CA VAL A 42 -1.87 -1.09 14.00
C VAL A 42 -1.36 -1.09 15.44
N ASP A 43 -0.67 -0.04 15.87
CA ASP A 43 -0.19 0.12 17.25
C ASP A 43 -1.35 0.22 18.26
N GLU A 44 -2.49 0.77 17.83
CA GLU A 44 -3.75 0.85 18.59
C GLU A 44 -4.58 -0.45 18.53
N GLY A 45 -4.05 -1.50 17.89
CA GLY A 45 -4.65 -2.84 17.93
C GLY A 45 -5.63 -3.15 16.81
N ALA A 46 -5.64 -2.39 15.71
CA ALA A 46 -6.54 -2.62 14.57
C ALA A 46 -6.47 -4.03 13.98
N LEU A 47 -5.35 -4.75 14.19
CA LEU A 47 -5.13 -6.11 13.69
C LEU A 47 -5.13 -7.18 14.80
N GLU A 48 -5.42 -6.84 16.07
CA GLU A 48 -5.37 -7.79 17.19
C GLU A 48 -6.29 -9.00 17.01
N SER A 49 -7.45 -8.82 16.40
CA SER A 49 -8.38 -9.91 16.11
C SER A 49 -7.81 -10.97 15.15
N ILE A 50 -6.82 -10.58 14.34
CA ILE A 50 -6.14 -11.42 13.35
C ILE A 50 -4.82 -11.94 13.90
N THR A 51 -4.08 -11.12 14.65
CA THR A 51 -2.74 -11.47 15.19
C THR A 51 -2.78 -12.17 16.55
N GLY A 52 -3.86 -12.04 17.31
CA GLY A 52 -4.01 -12.60 18.66
C GLY A 52 -4.32 -14.10 18.72
N GLY A 53 -4.45 -14.77 17.57
CA GLY A 53 -4.77 -16.18 17.46
C GLY A 53 -3.63 -17.02 16.87
N GLN A 54 -3.96 -17.87 15.90
CA GLN A 54 -2.98 -18.60 15.11
C GLN A 54 -2.58 -17.80 13.87
N ARG A 55 -1.40 -18.09 13.32
CA ARG A 55 -0.99 -17.56 12.02
C ARG A 55 -2.02 -17.94 10.95
N PRO A 56 -2.28 -17.05 9.97
CA PRO A 56 -3.16 -17.38 8.88
C PRO A 56 -2.55 -18.51 8.03
N ARG A 57 -3.42 -19.33 7.44
CA ARG A 57 -3.03 -20.38 6.50
C ARG A 57 -2.48 -19.79 5.21
N THR A 58 -3.09 -18.71 4.73
CA THR A 58 -2.76 -17.99 3.50
C THR A 58 -3.09 -16.52 3.69
N VAL A 59 -2.29 -15.64 3.09
CA VAL A 59 -2.64 -14.23 2.90
C VAL A 59 -2.93 -14.00 1.41
N ILE A 60 -4.15 -13.57 1.12
CA ILE A 60 -4.70 -13.41 -0.22
C ILE A 60 -4.88 -11.93 -0.49
N TRP A 61 -4.14 -11.39 -1.46
CA TRP A 61 -4.33 -10.04 -1.97
C TRP A 61 -5.29 -10.07 -3.15
N VAL A 62 -6.43 -9.38 -3.04
CA VAL A 62 -7.39 -9.23 -4.12
C VAL A 62 -7.30 -7.80 -4.66
N GLY A 63 -6.78 -7.66 -5.88
CA GLY A 63 -6.65 -6.39 -6.58
C GLY A 63 -6.66 -6.63 -8.09
N ALA A 64 -7.66 -6.08 -8.78
CA ALA A 64 -7.92 -6.45 -10.17
C ALA A 64 -7.05 -5.70 -11.20
N ARG A 65 -6.54 -4.51 -10.84
CA ARG A 65 -5.79 -3.63 -11.75
C ARG A 65 -5.09 -2.51 -10.99
N GLY A 66 -4.33 -1.68 -11.71
CA GLY A 66 -3.91 -0.36 -11.26
C GLY A 66 -2.94 -0.41 -10.08
N ALA A 67 -3.09 0.54 -9.16
CA ALA A 67 -2.21 0.67 -7.99
C ALA A 67 -2.33 -0.54 -7.06
N ALA A 68 -3.54 -1.11 -6.93
CA ALA A 68 -3.79 -2.30 -6.12
C ALA A 68 -3.01 -3.53 -6.63
N GLU A 69 -3.04 -3.78 -7.95
CA GLU A 69 -2.28 -4.89 -8.55
C GLU A 69 -0.77 -4.69 -8.37
N ALA A 70 -0.27 -3.49 -8.66
CA ALA A 70 1.15 -3.16 -8.51
C ALA A 70 1.63 -3.29 -7.06
N ALA A 71 0.83 -2.83 -6.09
CA ALA A 71 1.13 -2.93 -4.67
C ALA A 71 1.19 -4.40 -4.21
N GLY A 72 0.26 -5.26 -4.64
CA GLY A 72 0.28 -6.69 -4.34
C GLY A 72 1.54 -7.38 -4.88
N ALA A 73 1.94 -7.06 -6.11
CA ALA A 73 3.16 -7.57 -6.70
C ALA A 73 4.42 -7.10 -5.94
N MET A 74 4.50 -5.83 -5.56
CA MET A 74 5.60 -5.28 -4.76
C MET A 74 5.68 -5.93 -3.38
N LEU A 75 4.54 -6.09 -2.69
CA LEU A 75 4.47 -6.76 -1.39
C LEU A 75 4.96 -8.20 -1.48
N THR A 76 4.50 -8.94 -2.48
CA THR A 76 4.92 -10.33 -2.69
C THR A 76 6.41 -10.43 -3.00
N ALA A 77 6.93 -9.56 -3.86
CA ALA A 77 8.36 -9.50 -4.16
C ALA A 77 9.21 -9.18 -2.91
N ALA A 78 8.76 -8.24 -2.08
CA ALA A 78 9.48 -7.83 -0.88
C ALA A 78 9.42 -8.87 0.25
N LEU A 79 8.30 -9.57 0.40
CA LEU A 79 8.04 -10.43 1.56
C LEU A 79 8.19 -11.92 1.28
N SER A 80 8.20 -12.37 0.01
CA SER A 80 8.25 -13.80 -0.34
C SER A 80 9.40 -14.60 0.30
N GLY A 81 10.54 -13.96 0.58
CA GLY A 81 11.69 -14.59 1.24
C GLY A 81 11.61 -14.66 2.78
N SER A 82 10.64 -14.01 3.41
CA SER A 82 10.55 -13.86 4.87
C SER A 82 9.17 -14.13 5.47
N ALA A 83 8.11 -14.09 4.65
CA ALA A 83 6.76 -14.46 5.06
C ALA A 83 6.71 -15.94 5.42
N ALA A 84 6.09 -16.26 6.56
CA ALA A 84 5.90 -17.65 6.99
C ALA A 84 4.69 -18.30 6.29
N GLU A 85 3.77 -17.46 5.83
CA GLU A 85 2.50 -17.81 5.20
C GLU A 85 2.59 -17.55 3.69
N PRO A 86 1.97 -18.40 2.84
CA PRO A 86 1.87 -18.15 1.42
C PRO A 86 1.16 -16.82 1.11
N LEU A 87 1.73 -16.05 0.20
CA LEU A 87 1.16 -14.82 -0.35
C LEU A 87 0.61 -15.11 -1.75
N VAL A 88 -0.69 -14.91 -1.95
CA VAL A 88 -1.37 -15.18 -3.23
C VAL A 88 -2.02 -13.91 -3.73
N ILE A 89 -1.77 -13.54 -4.98
CA ILE A 89 -2.42 -12.39 -5.64
C ILE A 89 -3.50 -12.92 -6.59
N LEU A 90 -4.71 -12.39 -6.47
CA LEU A 90 -5.85 -12.71 -7.32
C LEU A 90 -6.57 -11.44 -7.75
N SER A 91 -7.30 -11.50 -8.85
CA SER A 91 -8.17 -10.41 -9.31
C SER A 91 -9.56 -10.44 -8.67
N ASP A 92 -9.97 -11.57 -8.10
CA ASP A 92 -11.27 -11.76 -7.44
C ASP A 92 -11.15 -12.71 -6.23
N SER A 93 -12.17 -12.76 -5.38
CA SER A 93 -12.20 -13.61 -4.20
C SER A 93 -12.28 -15.09 -4.59
N PRO A 94 -11.35 -15.94 -4.16
CA PRO A 94 -11.38 -17.34 -4.53
C PRO A 94 -12.51 -18.09 -3.81
N PRO A 95 -13.16 -19.09 -4.46
CA PRO A 95 -14.25 -19.85 -3.85
C PRO A 95 -13.79 -20.80 -2.71
N TRP A 96 -12.48 -21.00 -2.57
CA TRP A 96 -11.87 -21.86 -1.56
C TRP A 96 -11.41 -21.12 -0.29
N VAL A 97 -11.61 -19.79 -0.23
CA VAL A 97 -11.29 -18.99 0.96
C VAL A 97 -12.01 -19.56 2.18
N GLY A 98 -11.29 -19.70 3.29
CA GLY A 98 -11.82 -20.29 4.51
C GLY A 98 -11.50 -19.49 5.78
N PRO A 99 -11.99 -19.96 6.94
CA PRO A 99 -11.87 -19.24 8.22
C PRO A 99 -10.44 -19.00 8.72
N LEU A 100 -9.45 -19.64 8.10
CA LEU A 100 -8.03 -19.50 8.47
C LEU A 100 -7.24 -18.65 7.46
N ASP A 101 -7.87 -18.17 6.38
CA ASP A 101 -7.20 -17.29 5.42
C ASP A 101 -7.47 -15.82 5.76
N VAL A 102 -6.51 -14.96 5.45
CA VAL A 102 -6.69 -13.51 5.51
C VAL A 102 -6.78 -13.00 4.08
N LEU A 103 -7.90 -12.34 3.76
CA LEU A 103 -8.11 -11.71 2.46
C LEU A 103 -8.01 -10.19 2.61
N VAL A 104 -7.09 -9.59 1.87
CA VAL A 104 -6.92 -8.14 1.75
C VAL A 104 -7.55 -7.70 0.44
N ALA A 105 -8.67 -6.99 0.53
CA ALA A 105 -9.30 -6.36 -0.62
C ALA A 105 -8.68 -4.96 -0.83
N ALA A 106 -8.00 -4.76 -1.95
CA ALA A 106 -7.35 -3.51 -2.29
C ALA A 106 -8.13 -2.76 -3.36
N GLY A 107 -8.58 -1.54 -3.02
CA GLY A 107 -9.26 -0.61 -3.92
C GLY A 107 -8.30 0.25 -4.74
N ASP A 108 -8.85 1.04 -5.66
CA ASP A 108 -8.12 1.97 -6.54
C ASP A 108 -8.08 3.41 -5.94
N ASP A 109 -8.46 3.56 -4.67
CA ASP A 109 -8.79 4.81 -3.96
C ASP A 109 -7.56 5.70 -3.62
#